data_AF-A0A5P1FQX7-F1
#
_entry.id   AF-A0A5P1FQX7-F1
#
_cell.length_a   1.000
_cell.length_b   1.000
_cell.length_c   1.000
_cell.angle_alpha   90.00
_cell.angle_beta   90.00
_cell.angle_gamma   90.00
#
_symmetry.space_group_name_H-M   'P 1'
#
loop_
_entity.id
_entity.type
_entity.pdbx_description
1 polymer ?
#
loop_
_entity_poly.entity_id
_entity_poly.type
_entity_poly.pdbx_seq_one_letter_code
_entity_poly.pdbx_strand_id
1 'polypeptide(L)'
;MEVVMIIDILRRAKANVVMALVEDGLKIVASRKVKIIADKLLDEAVKLQYDLVVLSGGLPGAQAFTNSAKLVDLLKKQAESNTLYWGKKATTYPSMCSKLSDQSECENRVVVDGNLITSRSQGLP
;
A
#
# COMPACT_ATOMS: atom_id res chain seq x y z
N MET A 1 -2.60 -11.94 3.39
CA MET A 1 -3.84 -12.24 2.63
C MET A 1 -4.32 -11.01 1.87
N GLU A 2 -4.25 -9.82 2.48
CA GLU A 2 -4.65 -8.53 1.90
C GLU A 2 -4.21 -8.32 0.43
N VAL A 3 -2.91 -8.43 0.12
CA VAL A 3 -2.40 -8.21 -1.25
C VAL A 3 -3.04 -9.11 -2.30
N VAL A 4 -3.29 -10.39 -1.97
CA VAL A 4 -3.89 -11.36 -2.91
C VAL A 4 -5.35 -10.99 -3.20
N MET A 5 -6.10 -10.56 -2.16
CA MET A 5 -7.49 -10.13 -2.33
C MET A 5 -7.59 -8.88 -3.19
N ILE A 6 -6.71 -7.89 -2.97
CA ILE A 6 -6.72 -6.65 -3.74
C ILE A 6 -6.41 -6.94 -5.21
N ILE A 7 -5.39 -7.75 -5.49
CA ILE A 7 -5.03 -8.15 -6.85
C ILE A 7 -6.19 -8.88 -7.54
N ASP A 8 -6.82 -9.85 -6.85
CA ASP A 8 -7.95 -10.61 -7.41
C ASP A 8 -9.12 -9.69 -7.76
N ILE A 9 -9.53 -8.81 -6.85
CA ILE A 9 -10.64 -7.88 -7.08
C ILE A 9 -10.33 -6.93 -8.24
N LEU A 10 -9.14 -6.32 -8.28
CA LEU A 10 -8.76 -5.39 -9.35
C LEU A 10 -8.67 -6.09 -10.72
N ARG A 11 -8.11 -7.31 -10.78
CA ARG A 11 -8.06 -8.10 -12.01
C ARG A 11 -9.46 -8.53 -12.47
N ARG A 12 -10.38 -8.87 -11.56
CA ARG A 12 -11.80 -9.13 -11.89
C ARG A 12 -12.50 -7.88 -12.44
N ALA A 13 -12.11 -6.70 -11.98
CA ALA A 13 -12.54 -5.42 -12.52
C ALA A 13 -11.84 -5.05 -13.85
N LYS A 14 -11.06 -5.96 -14.45
CA LYS A 14 -10.30 -5.79 -15.69
C LYS A 14 -9.16 -4.77 -15.62
N ALA A 15 -8.73 -4.38 -14.43
CA ALA A 15 -7.53 -3.55 -14.29
C ALA A 15 -6.27 -4.35 -14.66
N ASN A 16 -5.30 -3.69 -15.29
CA ASN A 16 -3.97 -4.24 -15.48
C ASN A 16 -3.18 -4.10 -14.17
N VAL A 17 -2.89 -5.22 -13.50
CA VAL A 17 -2.29 -5.21 -12.15
C VAL A 17 -0.89 -5.81 -12.19
N VAL A 18 0.09 -5.01 -11.77
CA VAL A 18 1.49 -5.41 -11.55
C VAL A 18 1.76 -5.51 -10.06
N MET A 19 2.09 -6.71 -9.58
CA MET A 19 2.61 -6.90 -8.22
C MET A 19 4.12 -6.68 -8.22
N ALA A 20 4.59 -5.69 -7.46
CA ALA A 20 6.01 -5.38 -7.33
C ALA A 20 6.51 -5.60 -5.89
N LEU A 21 7.72 -6.15 -5.75
CA LEU A 21 8.40 -6.29 -4.46
C LEU A 21 9.44 -5.22 -4.24
N VAL A 22 9.50 -4.71 -3.01
CA VAL A 22 10.48 -3.71 -2.58
C VAL A 22 11.82 -4.35 -2.18
N GLU A 23 11.79 -5.60 -1.74
CA GLU A 23 12.97 -6.39 -1.36
C GLU A 23 13.64 -7.06 -2.55
N ASP A 24 14.80 -7.67 -2.31
CA ASP A 24 15.56 -8.40 -3.33
C ASP A 24 14.87 -9.70 -3.72
N GLY A 25 14.69 -9.88 -5.03
CA GLY A 25 14.11 -11.08 -5.62
C GLY A 25 12.59 -11.04 -5.78
N LEU A 26 12.10 -11.89 -6.69
CA LEU A 26 10.68 -11.92 -7.06
C LEU A 26 9.81 -12.79 -6.13
N LYS A 27 10.36 -13.31 -5.03
CA LYS A 27 9.67 -14.30 -4.19
C LYS A 27 9.61 -13.82 -2.75
N ILE A 28 8.42 -13.85 -2.16
CA ILE A 28 8.23 -13.63 -0.72
C ILE A 28 7.49 -14.80 -0.07
N VAL A 29 7.71 -14.97 1.23
CA VAL A 29 6.94 -15.88 2.08
C VAL A 29 6.10 -15.02 3.02
N ALA A 30 4.78 -15.07 2.84
CA ALA A 30 3.84 -14.36 3.71
C ALA A 30 3.77 -15.00 5.11
N SER A 31 3.19 -14.29 6.07
CA SER A 31 3.11 -14.70 7.50
C SER A 31 2.55 -16.10 7.77
N ARG A 32 1.75 -16.65 6.85
CA ARG A 32 1.14 -17.99 6.94
C ARG A 32 1.81 -19.01 6.02
N LYS A 33 3.10 -18.82 5.73
CA LYS A 33 3.95 -19.68 4.86
C LYS A 33 3.52 -19.79 3.40
N VAL A 34 2.60 -18.94 2.96
CA VAL A 34 2.22 -18.84 1.54
C VAL A 34 3.38 -18.21 0.77
N LYS A 35 3.84 -18.88 -0.28
CA LYS A 35 4.87 -18.37 -1.19
C LYS A 35 4.20 -17.60 -2.32
N ILE A 36 4.61 -16.36 -2.54
CA ILE A 36 4.08 -15.51 -3.61
C ILE A 36 5.24 -15.12 -4.53
N ILE A 37 5.00 -15.21 -5.83
CA ILE A 37 5.92 -14.75 -6.87
C ILE A 37 5.35 -13.46 -7.47
N ALA A 38 6.13 -12.39 -7.45
CA ALA A 38 5.78 -11.09 -7.99
C ALA A 38 6.05 -11.00 -9.49
N ASP A 39 5.35 -10.07 -10.15
CA ASP A 39 5.53 -9.81 -11.57
C ASP A 39 6.84 -9.06 -11.81
N LYS A 40 7.21 -8.13 -10.90
CA LYS A 40 8.38 -7.25 -11.04
C LYS A 40 9.07 -6.97 -9.71
N LEU A 41 10.32 -6.53 -9.79
CA LEU A 41 10.98 -5.78 -8.71
C LEU A 41 10.55 -4.32 -8.78
N LEU A 42 10.60 -3.61 -7.64
CA LEU A 42 10.30 -2.19 -7.58
C LEU A 42 11.12 -1.38 -8.60
N ASP A 43 12.39 -1.74 -8.80
CA ASP A 43 13.30 -1.12 -9.77
C ASP A 43 12.81 -1.13 -11.21
N GLU A 44 12.04 -2.15 -11.58
CA GLU A 44 11.39 -2.21 -12.88
C GLU A 44 10.03 -1.51 -12.87
N ALA A 45 9.28 -1.66 -11.77
CA ALA A 45 7.95 -1.08 -11.63
C ALA A 45 7.98 0.45 -11.70
N VAL A 46 8.98 1.11 -11.07
CA VAL A 46 9.10 2.58 -11.07
C VAL A 46 9.38 3.19 -12.46
N LYS A 47 9.68 2.37 -13.47
CA LYS A 47 9.86 2.81 -14.87
C LYS A 47 8.53 2.91 -15.64
N LEU A 48 7.44 2.46 -15.03
CA LEU A 48 6.09 2.46 -15.61
C LEU A 48 5.25 3.59 -15.01
N GLN A 49 4.09 3.86 -15.63
CA GLN A 49 3.08 4.79 -15.14
C GLN A 49 1.88 4.00 -14.61
N TYR A 50 1.26 4.51 -13.54
CA TYR A 50 0.14 3.85 -12.87
C TYR A 50 -0.96 4.85 -12.55
N ASP A 51 -2.22 4.47 -12.78
CA ASP A 51 -3.39 5.22 -12.32
C ASP A 51 -3.58 5.09 -10.81
N LEU A 52 -3.16 3.94 -10.24
CA LEU A 52 -3.31 3.59 -8.83
C LEU A 52 -2.07 2.83 -8.32
N VAL A 53 -1.50 3.28 -7.20
CA VAL A 53 -0.51 2.51 -6.43
C VAL A 53 -1.14 2.06 -5.12
N VAL A 54 -1.09 0.75 -4.87
CA VAL A 54 -1.64 0.13 -3.66
C VAL A 54 -0.49 -0.31 -2.76
N LEU A 55 -0.50 0.13 -1.51
CA LEU A 55 0.41 -0.34 -0.46
C LEU A 55 -0.34 -1.30 0.45
N SER A 56 0.05 -2.58 0.46
CA SER A 56 -0.52 -3.54 1.40
C SER A 56 -0.02 -3.31 2.82
N GLY A 57 -0.89 -3.49 3.81
CA GLY A 57 -0.47 -3.50 5.20
C GLY A 57 0.38 -4.73 5.59
N GLY A 58 0.60 -4.87 6.90
CA GLY A 58 1.30 -6.00 7.50
C GLY A 58 2.79 -5.74 7.74
N LEU A 59 3.25 -6.09 8.93
CA LEU A 59 4.67 -6.07 9.29
C LEU A 59 5.31 -7.43 9.00
N PRO A 60 6.59 -7.46 8.57
CA PRO A 60 7.52 -6.33 8.41
C PRO A 60 7.39 -5.53 7.10
N GLY A 61 6.57 -5.97 6.13
CA GLY A 61 6.51 -5.36 4.79
C GLY A 61 6.24 -3.86 4.76
N ALA A 62 5.31 -3.35 5.57
CA ALA A 62 5.05 -1.91 5.67
C ALA A 62 6.26 -1.09 6.18
N GLN A 63 7.15 -1.71 6.98
CA GLN A 63 8.41 -1.08 7.41
C GLN A 63 9.43 -1.01 6.26
N ALA A 64 9.44 -2.00 5.37
CA ALA A 64 10.29 -1.97 4.19
C ALA A 64 9.92 -0.81 3.25
N PHE A 65 8.63 -0.46 3.17
CA PHE A 65 8.15 0.67 2.36
C PHE A 65 8.75 2.00 2.79
N THR A 66 8.83 2.26 4.11
CA THR A 66 9.37 3.53 4.63
C THR A 66 10.85 3.73 4.33
N ASN A 67 11.58 2.64 4.06
CA ASN A 67 13.02 2.67 3.80
C ASN A 67 13.35 2.73 2.29
N SER A 68 12.34 2.71 1.41
CA SER A 68 12.55 2.72 -0.04
C SER A 68 12.36 4.12 -0.62
N ALA A 69 13.47 4.80 -0.89
CA ALA A 69 13.46 6.10 -1.57
C ALA A 69 12.76 6.03 -2.94
N LYS A 70 12.97 4.94 -3.69
CA LYS A 70 12.33 4.70 -5.00
C LYS A 70 10.80 4.66 -4.89
N LEU A 71 10.27 4.04 -3.84
CA LEU A 71 8.83 3.99 -3.60
C LEU A 71 8.29 5.37 -3.21
N VAL A 72 8.99 6.08 -2.32
CA VAL A 72 8.63 7.45 -1.92
C VAL A 72 8.57 8.37 -3.14
N ASP A 73 9.54 8.28 -4.04
CA ASP A 73 9.56 9.10 -5.26
C ASP A 73 8.45 8.74 -6.23
N LEU A 74 8.09 7.45 -6.35
CA LEU A 74 6.92 7.02 -7.12
C LEU A 74 5.62 7.62 -6.56
N LEU A 75 5.43 7.57 -5.24
CA LEU A 75 4.23 8.10 -4.59
C LEU A 75 4.14 9.62 -4.72
N LYS A 76 5.26 10.34 -4.63
CA LYS A 76 5.31 11.79 -4.86
C LYS A 76 4.95 12.16 -6.30
N LYS A 77 5.40 11.38 -7.29
CA LYS A 77 5.02 11.59 -8.70
C LYS A 77 3.54 11.39 -8.95
N GLN A 78 2.89 10.50 -8.20
CA GLN A 78 1.46 10.23 -8.33
C GLN A 78 0.59 11.21 -7.54
N ALA A 79 1.11 11.79 -6.47
CA ALA A 79 0.46 12.91 -5.81
C ALA A 79 0.49 14.14 -6.73
N GLU A 80 -0.66 14.72 -7.03
CA GLU A 80 -0.78 15.93 -7.88
C GLU A 80 -0.07 17.17 -7.27
N SER A 81 0.41 17.07 -6.02
CA SER A 81 1.20 18.08 -5.33
C SER A 81 2.45 17.44 -4.70
N ASN A 82 3.58 18.16 -4.72
CA ASN A 82 4.82 17.74 -4.05
C ASN A 82 4.69 17.61 -2.51
N THR A 83 3.54 17.94 -1.94
CA THR A 83 3.17 17.69 -0.55
C THR A 83 2.56 16.29 -0.45
N LEU A 84 3.39 15.30 -0.15
CA LEU A 84 3.01 13.90 0.05
C LEU A 84 1.90 13.79 1.10
N TYR A 85 0.64 13.73 0.66
CA TYR A 85 -0.58 13.47 1.44
C TYR A 85 -0.73 14.27 2.78
N TRP A 86 0.00 15.38 2.94
CA TRP A 86 -0.03 16.16 4.18
C TRP A 86 -1.39 16.82 4.39
N GLY A 87 -1.91 16.74 5.61
CA GLY A 87 -3.24 17.28 5.95
C GLY A 87 -4.41 16.45 5.42
N LYS A 88 -4.15 15.31 4.77
CA LYS A 88 -5.19 14.38 4.33
C LYS A 88 -5.68 13.52 5.49
N LYS A 89 -6.98 13.25 5.48
CA LYS A 89 -7.66 12.32 6.37
C LYS A 89 -7.33 10.87 5.98
N ALA A 90 -7.07 10.03 6.97
CA ALA A 90 -6.72 8.63 6.77
C ALA A 90 -7.18 7.76 7.96
N THR A 91 -7.34 6.46 7.69
CA THR A 91 -7.51 5.43 8.70
C THR A 91 -6.41 4.38 8.59
N THR A 92 -6.21 3.57 9.62
CA THR A 92 -5.17 2.53 9.68
C THR A 92 -5.56 1.42 10.67
N TYR A 93 -4.67 0.45 10.89
CA TYR A 93 -4.85 -0.57 11.92
C TYR A 93 -4.98 0.09 13.31
N PRO A 94 -5.88 -0.36 14.21
CA PRO A 94 -6.19 0.36 15.44
C PRO A 94 -4.98 0.72 16.30
N SER A 95 -4.01 -0.20 16.44
CA SER A 95 -2.80 0.06 17.25
C SER A 95 -1.82 1.04 16.60
N MET A 96 -2.04 1.41 15.34
CA MET A 96 -1.21 2.34 14.58
C MET A 96 -1.84 3.73 14.48
N CYS A 97 -3.06 3.91 15.00
CA CYS A 97 -3.78 5.19 14.99
C CYS A 97 -3.00 6.34 15.62
N SER A 98 -2.28 6.08 16.71
CA SER A 98 -1.44 7.09 17.37
C SER A 98 -0.30 7.63 16.51
N LYS A 99 0.01 6.98 15.37
CA LYS A 99 1.01 7.47 14.40
C LYS A 99 0.43 8.43 13.35
N LEU A 100 -0.90 8.56 13.27
CA LEU A 100 -1.53 9.54 12.40
C LEU A 100 -1.55 10.91 13.08
N SER A 101 -1.27 11.97 12.31
CA SER A 101 -1.36 13.34 12.79
C SER A 101 -2.80 13.77 13.12
N ASP A 102 -3.77 13.18 12.43
CA ASP A 102 -5.20 13.31 12.70
C ASP A 102 -5.80 11.91 12.91
N GLN A 103 -6.40 11.70 14.08
CA GLN A 103 -6.98 10.42 14.51
C GLN A 103 -8.51 10.39 14.35
N SER A 104 -9.11 11.46 13.83
CA SER A 104 -10.57 11.62 13.74
C SER A 104 -11.28 10.54 12.94
N GLU A 105 -10.58 9.92 11.98
CA GLU A 105 -11.14 8.90 11.09
C GLU A 105 -10.73 7.46 11.47
N CYS A 106 -10.09 7.27 12.62
CA CYS A 106 -9.54 5.97 13.00
C CYS A 106 -10.58 4.85 13.09
N GLU A 107 -11.82 5.14 13.48
CA GLU A 107 -12.87 4.11 13.59
C GLU A 107 -13.56 3.79 12.26
N ASN A 108 -13.29 4.57 11.21
CA ASN A 108 -13.86 4.33 9.89
C ASN A 108 -13.13 3.18 9.18
N ARG A 109 -13.92 2.29 8.55
CA ARG A 109 -13.38 1.13 7.81
C ARG A 109 -12.62 1.55 6.57
N VAL A 110 -13.10 2.55 5.86
CA VAL A 110 -12.51 3.10 4.64
C VAL A 110 -12.64 4.61 4.70
N VAL A 111 -11.57 5.31 4.34
CA VAL A 111 -11.53 6.77 4.24
C VAL A 111 -11.05 7.13 2.84
N VAL A 112 -11.77 8.05 2.20
CA VAL A 112 -11.43 8.61 0.89
C VAL A 112 -11.25 10.12 1.06
N ASP A 113 -10.05 10.62 0.77
CA ASP A 113 -9.72 12.06 0.79
C ASP A 113 -8.97 12.44 -0.50
N GLY A 114 -9.74 12.90 -1.49
CA GLY A 114 -9.21 13.16 -2.84
C GLY A 114 -8.69 11.88 -3.48
N ASN A 115 -7.41 11.86 -3.87
CA ASN A 115 -6.74 10.71 -4.47
C ASN A 115 -6.16 9.72 -3.44
N LEU A 116 -6.31 9.98 -2.14
CA LEU A 116 -5.88 9.06 -1.07
C LEU A 116 -7.05 8.20 -0.61
N ILE A 117 -6.90 6.89 -0.71
CA ILE A 117 -7.85 5.89 -0.18
C ILE A 117 -7.11 5.04 0.84
N THR A 118 -7.60 5.00 2.08
CA THR A 118 -7.04 4.17 3.16
C THR A 118 -8.11 3.28 3.77
N SER A 119 -7.70 2.16 4.34
CA SER A 119 -8.59 1.17 4.92
C SER A 119 -8.06 0.68 6.27
N ARG A 120 -8.97 0.49 7.21
CA ARG A 120 -8.69 -0.09 8.53
C ARG A 120 -8.77 -1.60 8.42
N SER A 121 -7.65 -2.28 8.65
CA SER A 121 -7.65 -3.73 8.85
C SER A 121 -8.32 -4.08 10.19
N GLN A 122 -8.88 -5.28 10.27
CA GLN A 122 -9.57 -5.73 11.49
C GLN A 122 -8.57 -5.73 12.65
N GLY A 123 -8.86 -4.97 13.72
CA GLY A 123 -8.28 -5.25 15.02
C GLY A 123 -8.56 -6.70 15.37
N LEU A 124 -7.57 -7.43 15.89
CA LEU A 124 -7.88 -8.70 16.53
C LEU A 124 -8.95 -8.43 17.62
N PRO A 125 -9.98 -9.27 17.74
CA PRO A 125 -10.98 -9.15 18.80
C PRO A 125 -10.33 -9.21 20.18
#